data_AF-A0A0L0NDV0-F1
#
_entry.id   AF-A0A0L0NDV0-F1
#
_cell.length_a   1.000
_cell.length_b   1.000
_cell.length_c   1.000
_cell.angle_alpha   90.00
_cell.angle_beta   90.00
_cell.angle_gamma   90.00
#
_symmetry.space_group_name_H-M   'P 1'
#
loop_
_entity.id
_entity.type
_entity.pdbx_description
1 polymer ?
#
loop_
_entity_poly.entity_id
_entity_poly.type
_entity_poly.pdbx_seq_one_letter_code
_entity_poly.pdbx_strand_id
1 'polypeptide(L)'
;MASTHPDTIQPGQPPPQACSQCKGVRKTFICIQCNNFAFCDECWPKWVLHGDGATGYNGKPHEKSDPKVMERLRRTLDPSVSEAEKDRQLEVDDETTWFGVVRDAAQRESLHDHGRFTMLMSESSDSGQQTGQQYPQLVSFIGQTGK
;
A
#
# COMPACT_ATOMS: atom_id res chain seq x y z
N MET A 1 -2.35 5.80 38.22
CA MET A 1 -3.76 5.96 37.84
C MET A 1 -3.80 5.97 36.32
N ALA A 2 -4.45 4.97 35.71
CA ALA A 2 -4.47 4.78 34.27
C ALA A 2 -5.43 5.79 33.63
N SER A 3 -4.91 6.69 32.79
CA SER A 3 -5.73 7.59 31.97
C SER A 3 -6.34 6.79 30.83
N THR A 4 -7.62 6.44 30.96
CA THR A 4 -8.45 5.97 29.84
C THR A 4 -8.81 7.18 28.98
N HIS A 5 -8.06 7.39 27.91
CA HIS A 5 -8.51 8.26 26.83
C HIS A 5 -9.71 7.60 26.12
N PRO A 6 -10.85 8.29 25.97
CA PRO A 6 -11.95 7.78 25.16
C PRO A 6 -11.50 7.77 23.69
N ASP A 7 -11.67 6.63 23.02
CA ASP A 7 -11.41 6.45 21.60
C ASP A 7 -12.28 7.41 20.77
N THR A 8 -11.72 8.57 20.43
CA THR A 8 -12.28 9.48 19.44
C THR A 8 -12.30 8.77 18.09
N ILE A 9 -13.49 8.48 17.57
CA ILE A 9 -13.70 7.89 16.25
C ILE A 9 -13.13 8.85 15.19
N GLN A 10 -12.02 8.46 14.56
CA GLN A 10 -11.45 9.20 13.43
C GLN A 10 -12.32 9.01 12.18
N PRO A 11 -12.54 10.06 11.37
CA PRO A 11 -13.27 9.95 10.11
C PRO A 11 -12.55 8.97 9.16
N GLY A 12 -13.31 8.02 8.60
CA GLY A 12 -12.79 6.97 7.71
C GLY A 12 -12.49 5.63 8.38
N GLN A 13 -12.88 5.41 9.65
CA GLN A 13 -12.86 4.06 10.22
C GLN A 13 -14.06 3.25 9.70
N PRO A 14 -13.84 2.09 9.05
CA PRO A 14 -14.93 1.19 8.73
C PRO A 14 -15.59 0.74 10.04
N PRO A 15 -16.93 0.56 10.06
CA PRO A 15 -17.63 0.12 11.24
C PRO A 15 -17.06 -1.23 11.70
N PRO A 16 -16.99 -1.49 13.02
CA PRO A 16 -16.55 -2.78 13.53
C PRO A 16 -17.36 -3.90 12.88
N GLN A 17 -16.69 -4.75 12.09
CA GLN A 17 -17.35 -5.84 11.39
C GLN A 17 -17.75 -6.94 12.37
N ALA A 18 -19.05 -7.23 12.43
CA ALA A 18 -19.59 -8.35 13.20
C ALA A 18 -19.04 -9.68 12.68
N CYS A 19 -18.94 -10.69 13.56
CA CYS A 19 -18.49 -12.01 13.16
C CYS A 19 -19.44 -12.61 12.10
N SER A 20 -18.89 -13.08 11.00
CA SER A 20 -19.66 -13.62 9.86
C SER A 20 -20.43 -14.88 10.23
N GLN A 21 -19.97 -15.64 11.24
CA GLN A 21 -20.59 -16.88 11.72
C GLN A 21 -21.63 -16.64 12.82
N CYS A 22 -21.24 -16.06 13.96
CA CYS A 22 -22.12 -15.91 15.12
C CYS A 22 -22.84 -14.57 15.20
N LYS A 23 -22.52 -13.62 14.30
CA LYS A 23 -23.05 -12.24 14.28
C LYS A 23 -22.78 -11.42 15.54
N GLY A 24 -21.96 -11.92 16.47
CA GLY A 24 -21.59 -11.20 17.69
C GLY A 24 -20.73 -9.97 17.43
N VAL A 25 -20.95 -8.93 18.23
CA VAL A 25 -20.16 -7.67 18.23
C VAL A 25 -18.96 -7.84 19.16
N ARG A 26 -17.85 -8.33 18.61
CA ARG A 26 -16.59 -8.58 19.30
C ARG A 26 -15.42 -8.39 18.35
N LYS A 27 -14.18 -8.46 18.85
CA LYS A 27 -13.00 -8.40 18.00
C LYS A 27 -13.06 -9.51 16.94
N THR A 28 -12.86 -9.13 15.69
CA THR A 28 -12.86 -10.03 14.54
C THR A 28 -11.55 -9.90 13.78
N PHE A 29 -11.27 -10.91 12.96
CA PHE A 29 -10.06 -11.05 12.16
C PHE A 29 -10.43 -11.50 10.76
N ILE A 30 -9.62 -11.11 9.79
CA ILE A 30 -9.75 -11.50 8.39
C ILE A 30 -8.47 -12.24 7.99
N CYS A 31 -8.61 -13.33 7.24
CA CYS A 31 -7.47 -14.01 6.64
C CYS A 31 -7.19 -13.42 5.25
N ILE A 32 -5.95 -13.01 4.98
CA ILE A 32 -5.55 -12.50 3.66
C ILE A 32 -5.70 -13.54 2.52
N GLN A 33 -5.74 -14.84 2.83
CA GLN A 33 -5.73 -15.92 1.84
C GLN A 33 -7.11 -16.53 1.53
N CYS A 34 -8.07 -16.45 2.45
CA CYS A 34 -9.31 -17.23 2.34
C CYS A 34 -10.46 -16.49 1.67
N ASN A 35 -10.76 -15.27 2.13
CA ASN A 35 -11.84 -14.38 1.66
C ASN A 35 -11.87 -13.12 2.53
N ASN A 36 -12.91 -12.29 2.35
CA ASN A 36 -13.13 -11.08 3.12
C ASN A 36 -14.11 -11.23 4.29
N PHE A 37 -14.34 -12.45 4.79
CA PHE A 37 -15.20 -12.66 5.95
C PHE A 37 -14.41 -12.44 7.24
N ALA A 38 -15.02 -11.67 8.14
CA ALA A 38 -14.49 -11.42 9.48
C ALA A 38 -14.98 -12.49 10.46
N PHE A 39 -14.09 -13.08 11.24
CA PHE A 39 -14.42 -14.08 12.27
C PHE A 39 -13.82 -13.69 13.61
N CYS A 40 -14.56 -13.93 14.70
CA CYS A 40 -13.99 -13.85 16.05
C CYS A 40 -13.13 -15.09 16.35
N ASP A 41 -12.35 -15.04 17.44
CA ASP A 41 -11.48 -16.15 17.84
C ASP A 41 -12.19 -17.51 17.95
N GLU A 42 -13.39 -17.54 18.55
CA GLU A 42 -14.17 -18.78 18.72
C GLU A 42 -14.71 -19.36 17.40
N CYS A 43 -14.95 -18.52 16.41
CA CYS A 43 -15.51 -18.95 15.12
C CYS A 43 -14.41 -19.17 14.08
N TRP A 44 -13.20 -18.63 14.31
CA TRP A 44 -12.06 -18.79 13.43
C TRP A 44 -11.80 -20.25 13.05
N PRO A 45 -11.58 -21.20 14.00
CA PRO A 45 -11.28 -22.59 13.65
C PRO A 45 -12.50 -23.37 13.14
N LYS A 46 -13.71 -22.80 13.23
CA LYS A 46 -14.95 -23.45 12.76
C LYS A 46 -15.16 -23.25 11.27
N TRP A 47 -14.48 -22.28 10.66
CA TRP A 47 -14.54 -22.08 9.21
C TRP A 47 -13.75 -23.17 8.49
N VAL A 48 -14.32 -23.73 7.42
CA VAL A 48 -13.74 -24.89 6.72
C VAL A 48 -12.30 -24.66 6.24
N LEU A 49 -11.95 -23.42 5.88
CA LEU A 49 -10.60 -23.07 5.43
C LEU A 49 -9.60 -22.81 6.58
N HIS A 50 -10.06 -22.83 7.83
CA HIS A 50 -9.26 -22.59 9.05
C HIS A 50 -9.32 -23.76 10.04
N GLY A 51 -9.93 -24.88 9.64
CA GLY A 51 -10.00 -26.08 10.47
C GLY A 51 -8.63 -26.70 10.74
N ASP A 52 -8.61 -27.73 11.57
CA ASP A 52 -7.36 -28.39 11.94
C ASP A 52 -6.60 -28.92 10.71
N GLY A 53 -5.30 -28.65 10.66
CA GLY A 53 -4.45 -28.99 9.52
C GLY A 53 -4.51 -28.02 8.35
N ALA A 54 -5.41 -27.02 8.36
CA ALA A 54 -5.41 -25.97 7.35
C ALA A 54 -4.15 -25.09 7.50
N THR A 55 -3.44 -24.91 6.38
CA THR A 55 -2.24 -24.11 6.32
C THR A 55 -2.29 -23.17 5.14
N GLY A 56 -1.77 -21.97 5.37
CA GLY A 56 -1.62 -20.95 4.35
C GLY A 56 -0.22 -21.00 3.74
N TYR A 57 0.22 -19.87 3.18
CA TYR A 57 1.55 -19.72 2.63
C TYR A 57 2.66 -20.33 3.49
N ASN A 58 3.53 -21.11 2.83
CA ASN A 58 4.66 -21.81 3.44
C ASN A 58 4.28 -22.83 4.53
N GLY A 59 3.07 -23.40 4.48
CA GLY A 59 2.63 -24.42 5.43
C GLY A 59 2.38 -23.88 6.84
N LYS A 60 2.23 -22.56 7.00
CA LYS A 60 1.99 -21.91 8.29
C LYS A 60 0.50 -21.81 8.60
N PRO A 61 0.09 -21.74 9.88
CA PRO A 61 -1.29 -21.43 10.23
C PRO A 61 -1.75 -20.13 9.56
N HIS A 62 -3.04 -20.06 9.22
CA HIS A 62 -3.61 -18.86 8.61
C HIS A 62 -3.51 -17.69 9.59
N GLU A 63 -3.05 -16.55 9.07
CA GLU A 63 -2.84 -15.34 9.87
C GLU A 63 -4.17 -14.64 10.19
N LYS A 64 -4.33 -14.26 11.46
CA LYS A 64 -5.43 -13.42 11.96
C LYS A 64 -5.09 -11.95 11.82
N SER A 65 -5.41 -11.34 10.69
CA SER A 65 -5.13 -9.92 10.44
C SER A 65 -6.28 -9.02 10.92
N ASP A 66 -5.93 -7.82 11.37
CA ASP A 66 -6.91 -6.80 11.77
C ASP A 66 -7.73 -6.33 10.54
N PRO A 67 -9.07 -6.28 10.62
CA PRO A 67 -9.91 -5.77 9.53
C PRO A 67 -9.51 -4.40 9.00
N LYS A 68 -9.06 -3.48 9.88
CA LYS A 68 -8.60 -2.14 9.48
C LYS A 68 -7.31 -2.20 8.67
N VAL A 69 -6.40 -3.11 9.02
CA VAL A 69 -5.15 -3.31 8.25
C VAL A 69 -5.48 -3.92 6.89
N MET A 70 -6.37 -4.91 6.85
CA MET A 70 -6.80 -5.53 5.60
C MET A 70 -7.50 -4.55 4.66
N GLU A 71 -8.37 -3.68 5.19
CA GLU A 71 -9.03 -2.65 4.39
C GLU A 71 -8.03 -1.65 3.81
N ARG A 72 -7.09 -1.17 4.63
CA ARG A 72 -6.02 -0.28 4.15
C ARG A 72 -5.19 -0.95 3.05
N LEU A 73 -4.79 -2.20 3.27
CA LEU A 73 -4.00 -2.96 2.30
C LEU A 73 -4.74 -3.09 0.97
N ARG A 74 -6.04 -3.44 0.99
CA ARG A 74 -6.84 -3.55 -0.23
C ARG A 74 -6.96 -2.22 -0.96
N ARG A 75 -7.29 -1.14 -0.24
CA ARG A 75 -7.37 0.19 -0.85
C ARG A 75 -6.05 0.63 -1.49
N THR A 76 -4.92 0.19 -0.95
CA THR A 76 -3.59 0.47 -1.52
C THR A 76 -3.30 -0.41 -2.75
N LEU A 77 -3.62 -1.71 -2.69
CA LEU A 77 -3.24 -2.67 -3.74
C LEU A 77 -4.24 -2.73 -4.91
N ASP A 78 -5.50 -2.43 -4.64
CA ASP A 78 -6.60 -2.47 -5.60
C ASP A 78 -7.47 -1.21 -5.42
N PRO A 79 -6.93 -0.03 -5.77
CA PRO A 79 -7.65 1.21 -5.64
C PRO A 79 -8.83 1.22 -6.62
N SER A 80 -10.05 1.33 -6.07
CA SER A 80 -11.27 1.52 -6.85
C SER A 80 -11.39 2.98 -7.31
N VAL A 81 -10.44 3.43 -8.13
CA VAL A 81 -10.45 4.74 -8.79
C VAL A 81 -10.95 4.59 -10.23
N SER A 82 -11.58 5.64 -10.78
CA SER A 82 -11.92 5.64 -12.20
C SER A 82 -10.66 5.76 -13.04
N GLU A 83 -10.68 5.27 -14.29
CA GLU A 83 -9.55 5.46 -15.21
C GLU A 83 -9.18 6.94 -15.37
N ALA A 84 -10.16 7.84 -15.41
CA ALA A 84 -9.89 9.29 -15.49
C ALA A 84 -9.16 9.84 -14.25
N GLU A 85 -9.47 9.34 -13.05
CA GLU A 85 -8.77 9.74 -11.83
C GLU A 85 -7.37 9.12 -11.77
N LYS A 86 -7.21 7.89 -12.26
CA LYS A 86 -5.91 7.24 -12.40
C LYS A 86 -5.02 8.00 -13.38
N ASP A 87 -5.51 8.37 -14.56
CA ASP A 87 -4.76 9.16 -15.54
C ASP A 87 -4.32 10.51 -14.96
N ARG A 88 -5.20 11.17 -14.20
CA ARG A 88 -4.87 12.40 -13.49
C ARG A 88 -3.77 12.19 -12.45
N GLN A 89 -3.79 11.08 -11.72
CA GLN A 89 -2.74 10.75 -10.75
C GLN A 89 -1.40 10.47 -11.44
N LEU A 90 -1.42 9.73 -12.56
CA LEU A 90 -0.23 9.50 -13.37
C LEU A 90 0.36 10.80 -13.94
N GLU A 91 -0.48 11.74 -14.38
CA GLU A 91 -0.04 13.05 -14.86
C GLU A 91 0.59 13.89 -13.75
N VAL A 92 0.07 13.81 -12.51
CA VAL A 92 0.71 14.44 -11.34
C VAL A 92 2.08 13.81 -11.04
N ASP A 93 2.20 12.50 -11.21
CA ASP A 93 3.43 11.76 -10.96
C ASP A 93 4.47 11.92 -12.09
N ASP A 94 4.11 12.50 -13.24
CA ASP A 94 5.02 12.71 -14.38
C ASP A 94 6.27 13.51 -13.97
N GLU A 95 6.07 14.54 -13.15
CA GLU A 95 7.17 15.36 -12.61
C GLU A 95 8.12 14.58 -11.68
N THR A 96 7.70 13.43 -11.17
CA THR A 96 8.52 12.55 -10.32
C THR A 96 9.31 11.52 -11.12
N THR A 97 9.20 11.52 -12.45
CA THR A 97 9.96 10.63 -13.32
C THR A 97 11.43 11.06 -13.38
N TRP A 98 12.34 10.18 -12.97
CA TRP A 98 13.79 10.45 -13.07
C TRP A 98 14.35 9.92 -14.38
N PHE A 99 14.04 8.66 -14.65
CA PHE A 99 14.45 7.94 -15.84
C PHE A 99 13.24 7.13 -16.33
N GLY A 100 13.11 6.99 -17.64
CA GLY A 100 11.97 6.29 -18.24
C GLY A 100 12.35 5.59 -19.54
N VAL A 101 11.56 4.60 -19.93
CA VAL A 101 11.63 4.03 -21.28
C VAL A 101 10.57 4.73 -22.11
N VAL A 102 11.01 5.48 -23.11
CA VAL A 102 10.11 6.13 -24.07
C VAL A 102 10.07 5.33 -25.36
N ARG A 103 8.88 5.28 -25.99
CA ARG A 103 8.69 4.66 -27.30
C ARG A 103 8.54 5.74 -28.36
N ASP A 104 9.34 5.65 -29.42
CA ASP A 104 9.21 6.54 -30.57
C ASP A 104 8.02 6.15 -31.48
N ALA A 105 7.77 6.95 -32.52
CA ALA A 105 6.73 6.68 -33.50
C ALA A 105 6.91 5.34 -34.25
N ALA A 106 8.13 4.79 -34.25
CA ALA A 106 8.46 3.49 -34.82
C ALA A 106 8.45 2.35 -33.78
N GLN A 107 7.90 2.59 -32.57
CA GLN A 107 7.85 1.64 -31.45
C GLN A 107 9.22 1.19 -30.94
N ARG A 108 10.28 1.97 -31.18
CA ARG A 108 11.60 1.69 -30.62
C ARG A 108 11.69 2.27 -29.23
N GLU A 109 12.19 1.45 -28.31
CA GLU A 109 12.39 1.80 -26.92
C GLU A 109 13.77 2.43 -26.73
N SER A 110 13.79 3.58 -26.06
CA SER A 110 15.04 4.23 -25.63
C SER A 110 14.94 4.67 -24.19
N LEU A 111 16.03 4.50 -23.44
CA LEU A 111 16.14 5.03 -22.09
C LEU A 111 16.30 6.55 -22.16
N HIS A 112 15.45 7.27 -21.44
CA HIS A 112 15.43 8.72 -21.35
C HIS A 112 15.74 9.17 -19.91
N ASP A 113 16.58 10.20 -19.79
CA ASP A 113 16.86 10.91 -18.53
C ASP A 113 16.05 12.21 -18.53
N HIS A 114 15.17 12.38 -17.54
CA HIS A 114 14.29 13.53 -17.40
C HIS A 114 14.94 14.69 -16.62
N GLY A 115 16.24 14.61 -16.30
CA GLY A 115 17.03 15.70 -15.73
C GLY A 115 16.86 15.92 -14.23
N ARG A 116 16.03 15.12 -13.54
CA ARG A 116 15.80 15.21 -12.08
C ARG A 116 17.08 15.04 -11.28
N PHE A 117 17.97 14.14 -11.71
CA PHE A 117 19.26 13.95 -11.06
C PHE A 117 20.12 15.22 -11.12
N THR A 118 20.25 15.82 -12.30
CA THR A 118 21.00 17.06 -12.51
C THR A 118 20.43 18.19 -11.66
N MET A 119 19.11 18.35 -11.64
CA MET A 119 18.44 19.39 -10.85
C MET A 119 18.73 19.26 -9.36
N LEU A 120 18.63 18.05 -8.78
CA LEU A 120 18.91 17.83 -7.36
C LEU A 120 20.38 18.10 -6.99
N MET A 121 21.31 17.70 -7.87
CA MET A 121 22.72 18.02 -7.67
C MET A 121 22.98 19.53 -7.72
N SER A 122 22.31 20.26 -8.62
CA SER A 122 22.41 21.73 -8.68
C SER A 122 21.80 22.41 -7.45
N GLU A 123 20.59 22.05 -7.02
CA GLU A 123 19.93 22.60 -5.83
C GLU A 123 20.75 22.41 -4.55
N SER A 124 21.38 21.24 -4.40
CA SER A 124 22.25 20.97 -3.25
C SER A 124 23.49 21.86 -3.21
N SER A 125 24.03 22.22 -4.39
CA SER A 125 25.23 23.05 -4.54
C SER A 125 24.96 24.52 -4.16
N ASP A 126 23.75 25.03 -4.42
CA ASP A 126 23.37 26.42 -4.19
C ASP A 126 23.05 26.74 -2.72
N SER A 127 22.85 25.73 -1.88
CA SER A 127 22.49 25.87 -0.47
C SER A 127 23.61 26.42 0.43
N GLY A 128 24.79 26.72 -0.12
CA GLY A 128 25.88 27.46 0.56
C GLY A 128 26.52 26.76 1.77
N GLN A 129 26.08 25.54 2.10
CA GLN A 129 26.43 24.84 3.34
C GLN A 129 27.41 23.68 3.17
N GLN A 130 27.96 23.46 1.97
CA GLN A 130 28.57 22.17 1.64
C GLN A 130 30.02 22.31 1.19
N THR A 131 30.92 21.90 2.08
CA THR A 131 32.38 22.03 1.96
C THR A 131 33.07 20.69 1.60
N GLY A 132 32.37 19.77 0.92
CA GLY A 132 32.90 18.44 0.60
C GLY A 132 32.21 17.71 -0.56
N GLN A 133 32.82 16.61 -1.00
CA GLN A 133 32.31 15.74 -2.07
C GLN A 133 31.03 15.03 -1.61
N GLN A 134 29.93 15.21 -2.35
CA GLN A 134 28.66 14.56 -2.07
C GLN A 134 28.42 13.35 -2.96
N TYR A 135 27.78 12.34 -2.38
CA TYR A 135 27.38 11.13 -3.08
C TYR A 135 25.88 10.92 -2.82
N PRO A 136 25.00 11.24 -3.78
CA PRO A 136 23.57 11.04 -3.59
C PRO A 136 23.25 9.54 -3.48
N GLN A 137 22.36 9.20 -2.55
CA GLN A 137 21.75 7.87 -2.49
C GLN A 137 20.36 7.96 -3.12
N LEU A 138 20.12 7.21 -4.18
CA LEU A 138 18.84 7.16 -4.86
C LEU A 138 18.07 5.90 -4.44
N VAL A 139 16.87 6.11 -3.92
CA VAL A 139 15.85 5.07 -3.82
C VAL A 139 14.77 5.43 -4.84
N SER A 140 14.54 4.53 -5.80
CA SER A 140 13.54 4.72 -6.86
C SER A 140 12.56 3.55 -6.86
N PHE A 141 11.31 3.85 -7.21
CA PHE A 141 10.27 2.87 -7.46
C PHE A 141 10.00 2.82 -8.96
N ILE A 142 9.87 1.61 -9.50
CA ILE A 142 9.56 1.41 -10.92
C ILE A 142 8.05 1.27 -11.04
N GLY A 143 7.44 2.12 -11.86
CA GLY A 143 6.02 2.14 -12.13
C GLY A 143 5.72 2.90 -13.41
N GLN A 144 4.47 2.83 -13.86
CA GLN A 144 3.98 3.73 -14.90
C GLN A 144 3.78 5.11 -14.28
N THR A 145 4.29 6.14 -14.93
CA THR A 145 4.10 7.56 -14.61
C THR A 145 3.79 8.29 -15.92
N GLY A 146 3.01 9.35 -15.88
CA GLY A 146 2.62 10.09 -17.08
C GLY A 146 1.72 9.29 -18.06
N LYS A 147 1.92 9.53 -19.36
CA LYS A 147 1.11 8.98 -20.47
C LYS A 147 1.77 7.81 -21.17
#